data_AF-A0A6J7F4F2-F1
#
_entry.id   AF-A0A6J7F4F2-F1
#
_cell.length_a   1.000
_cell.length_b   1.000
_cell.length_c   1.000
_cell.angle_alpha   90.00
_cell.angle_beta   90.00
_cell.angle_gamma   90.00
#
_symmetry.space_group_name_H-M   'P 1'
#
loop_
_entity.id
_entity.type
_entity.pdbx_description
1 polymer ?
#
loop_
_entity_poly.entity_id
_entity_poly.type
_entity_poly.pdbx_seq_one_letter_code
_entity_poly.pdbx_strand_id
1 'polypeptide(L)' 'MRVDRLYTRATASQIASDIACAHRRDPALHRVRGMFAAEQWEAIWAPAENGPPGDHVVWVRLVPLR' A
#
# COMPACT_ATOMS: atom_id res chain seq x y z
N MET A 1 -7.84 -0.27 6.17
CA MET A 1 -8.31 -1.44 5.39
C MET A 1 -7.17 -2.42 5.27
N ARG A 2 -7.42 -3.71 5.51
CA ARG A 2 -6.47 -4.80 5.20
C ARG A 2 -6.70 -5.26 3.77
N VAL A 3 -5.64 -5.45 3.00
CA VAL A 3 -5.74 -6.15 1.72
C VAL A 3 -5.56 -7.64 2.02
N ASP A 4 -6.61 -8.44 1.83
CA ASP A 4 -6.61 -9.89 2.08
C ASP A 4 -5.88 -10.66 0.96
N ARG A 5 -4.64 -10.25 0.72
CA ARG A 5 -3.72 -10.88 -0.21
C ARG A 5 -2.37 -11.00 0.47
N LEU A 6 -1.76 -12.16 0.29
CA LEU A 6 -0.44 -12.47 0.80
C LEU A 6 0.59 -12.12 -0.27
N TYR A 7 1.64 -11.43 0.16
CA TYR A 7 2.69 -10.92 -0.70
C TYR A 7 4.05 -11.39 -0.22
N THR A 8 5.00 -11.55 -1.13
CA THR A 8 6.41 -11.62 -0.75
C THR A 8 6.81 -10.29 -0.09
N ARG A 9 7.88 -10.32 0.71
CA ARG A 9 8.45 -9.13 1.35
C ARG A 9 8.68 -7.97 0.36
N ALA A 10 9.29 -8.28 -0.79
CA ALA A 10 9.63 -7.29 -1.81
C ALA A 10 8.38 -6.67 -2.45
N THR A 11 7.35 -7.47 -2.71
CA THR A 11 6.10 -6.97 -3.26
C THR A 11 5.34 -6.13 -2.24
N ALA A 12 5.28 -6.56 -0.97
CA ALA A 12 4.62 -5.82 0.09
C ALA A 12 5.26 -4.45 0.34
N SER A 13 6.60 -4.39 0.37
CA SER A 13 7.33 -3.14 0.53
C SER A 13 7.13 -2.19 -0.65
N GLN A 14 7.15 -2.70 -1.88
CA GLN A 14 6.90 -1.91 -3.09
C GLN A 14 5.48 -1.32 -3.10
N ILE A 15 4.47 -2.13 -2.79
CA ILE A 15 3.07 -1.68 -2.74
C ILE A 15 2.90 -0.59 -1.67
N ALA A 16 3.41 -0.81 -0.47
CA ALA A 16 3.31 0.18 0.61
C ALA A 16 3.98 1.51 0.23
N SER A 17 5.16 1.45 -0.41
CA SER A 17 5.85 2.65 -0.88
C SER A 17 5.09 3.35 -2.00
N ASP A 18 4.50 2.62 -2.94
CA ASP A 18 3.76 3.20 -4.06
C ASP A 18 2.50 3.93 -3.56
N ILE A 19 1.79 3.35 -2.58
CA ILE A 19 0.62 3.97 -1.95
C ILE A 19 1.02 5.21 -1.15
N ALA A 20 2.04 5.11 -0.29
CA ALA A 20 2.49 6.25 0.52
C ALA A 20 2.92 7.46 -0.32
N CYS A 21 3.46 7.22 -1.52
CA CYS A 21 3.97 8.26 -2.41
C CYS A 21 3.00 8.67 -3.53
N ALA A 22 1.82 8.05 -3.66
CA ALA A 22 0.93 8.27 -4.78
C ALA A 22 0.52 9.76 -4.95
N HIS A 23 0.27 10.45 -3.83
CA HIS A 23 -0.07 11.88 -3.81
C HIS A 23 1.02 12.81 -4.39
N ARG A 24 2.27 12.33 -4.52
CA ARG A 24 3.41 13.11 -5.05
C ARG A 24 3.77 12.75 -6.49
N ARG A 25 3.18 11.69 -7.03
CA ARG A 25 3.52 11.16 -8.35
C ARG A 25 2.46 11.56 -9.36
N ASP A 26 2.90 11.75 -10.61
CA ASP A 26 1.99 11.92 -11.75
C ASP A 26 0.99 10.73 -11.79
N PRO A 27 -0.33 10.98 -11.82
CA PRO A 27 -1.35 9.95 -11.97
C PRO A 27 -1.10 8.98 -13.14
N ALA A 28 -0.48 9.44 -14.24
CA ALA A 28 -0.13 8.58 -15.37
C ALA A 28 0.93 7.51 -15.04
N LEU A 29 1.69 7.71 -13.95
CA LEU A 29 2.73 6.79 -13.48
C LEU A 29 2.24 5.92 -12.30
N HIS A 30 0.98 6.03 -11.91
CA HIS A 30 0.43 5.25 -10.81
C HIS A 30 0.25 3.79 -11.23
N ARG A 31 0.93 2.89 -10.51
CA ARG A 31 0.71 1.43 -10.61
C ARG A 31 -0.52 0.96 -9.83
N VAL A 32 -1.04 1.82 -8.96
CA VAL A 32 -2.18 1.56 -8.09
C VAL A 32 -3.35 2.41 -8.58
N ARG A 33 -4.52 1.78 -8.82
CA ARG A 33 -5.74 2.49 -9.25
C ARG A 33 -6.59 2.87 -8.04
N GLY A 34 -7.45 3.88 -8.20
CA GLY A 34 -8.42 4.28 -7.17
C GLY A 34 -7.87 5.20 -6.08
N MET A 35 -6.70 5.79 -6.30
CA MET A 35 -6.15 6.87 -5.46
C MET A 35 -6.36 8.20 -6.17
N PHE A 36 -7.00 9.16 -5.52
CA PHE A 36 -7.27 10.47 -6.12
C PHE A 36 -6.20 11.50 -5.73
N ALA A 37 -5.97 12.51 -6.58
CA ALA A 37 -4.92 13.52 -6.35
C ALA A 37 -5.11 14.35 -5.06
N ALA A 38 -6.36 14.44 -4.56
CA ALA A 38 -6.71 15.12 -3.31
C ALA A 38 -6.73 14.17 -2.09
N GLU A 39 -6.18 12.96 -2.20
CA GLU A 39 -6.13 11.98 -1.13
C GLU A 39 -4.69 11.65 -0.75
N GLN A 40 -4.39 11.69 0.55
CA GLN A 40 -3.16 11.11 1.08
C GLN A 40 -3.49 9.76 1.69
N TRP A 41 -2.62 8.79 1.45
CA TRP A 41 -2.77 7.45 2.00
C TRP A 41 -1.51 7.07 2.78
N GLU A 42 -1.71 6.48 3.94
CA GLU A 42 -0.66 5.80 4.70
C GLU A 42 -0.71 4.31 4.35
N ALA A 43 0.47 3.70 4.21
CA ALA A 43 0.57 2.27 4.03
C ALA A 43 1.75 1.71 4.82
N ILE A 44 1.50 0.59 5.49
CA ILE A 44 2.52 -0.19 6.19
C ILE A 44 2.40 -1.65 5.74
N TRP A 45 3.48 -2.41 5.91
CA TRP A 45 3.49 -3.85 5.66
C TRP A 45 4.15 -4.59 6.81
N ALA A 46 3.72 -5.82 7.04
CA ALA A 46 4.23 -6.69 8.10
C ALA A 46 4.12 -8.16 7.68
N PRO A 47 4.90 -9.07 8.29
CA PRO A 47 4.67 -10.51 8.16
C PRO A 47 3.22 -10.89 8.47
N ALA A 48 2.67 -11.84 7.74
CA ALA A 48 1.32 -12.34 7.98
C ALA A 48 1.31 -13.25 9.22
N GLU A 49 0.46 -12.95 10.20
CA GLU A 49 0.34 -13.77 11.42
C GLU A 49 -0.28 -15.15 11.16
N ASN A 50 -1.19 -15.23 10.18
CA ASN A 50 -1.97 -16.45 9.87
C ASN A 50 -1.74 -16.95 8.42
N GLY A 51 -0.62 -16.59 7.80
CA GLY A 51 -0.26 -17.01 6.44
C GLY A 51 0.89 -18.03 6.42
N PRO A 52 1.14 -18.68 5.27
CA PRO A 52 2.38 -19.40 5.03
C PRO A 52 3.63 -18.60 5.44
N PRO A 53 4.69 -19.24 5.96
CA PRO A 53 5.94 -18.57 6.27
C PRO A 53 6.50 -17.80 5.07
N GLY A 54 6.86 -16.53 5.28
CA GLY A 54 7.39 -15.65 4.23
C GLY A 54 6.34 -14.72 3.60
N ASP A 55 5.07 -14.91 3.91
CA ASP A 55 4.00 -14.04 3.46
C ASP A 55 3.88 -12.76 4.30
N HIS A 56 3.47 -11.69 3.65
CA HIS A 56 3.32 -10.36 4.21
C HIS A 56 1.95 -9.79 3.83
N VAL A 57 1.43 -8.95 4.72
CA VAL A 57 0.18 -8.20 4.54
C VAL A 57 0.48 -6.72 4.43
N VAL A 58 -0.33 -6.01 3.64
CA VAL A 58 -0.29 -4.55 3.53
C VAL A 58 -1.54 -3.96 4.16
N TRP A 59 -1.34 -2.96 5.01
CA TRP A 59 -2.39 -2.19 5.67
C TRP A 59 -2.39 -0.79 5.10
N VAL A 60 -3.56 -0.29 4.73
CA VAL A 60 -3.72 1.03 4.14
C VAL A 60 -4.75 1.85 4.89
N ARG A 61 -4.53 3.16 4.98
CA ARG A 61 -5.45 4.12 5.61
C ARG A 61 -5.49 5.40 4.79
N LEU A 62 -6.69 5.87 4.48
CA LEU A 62 -6.89 7.21 3.94
C LEU A 62 -6.67 8.25 5.06
N VAL A 63 -5.88 9.28 4.77
CA VAL A 63 -5.59 10.39 5.68
C VAL A 63 -6.07 11.69 5.03
N PRO A 64 -6.72 12.61 5.78
CA PRO A 64 -7.08 13.92 5.25
C PRO A 64 -5.84 14.70 4.85
N LEU A 65 -5.88 15.39 3.70
CA LEU A 65 -4.89 16.41 3.36
C LEU A 65 -5.02 17.55 4.37
N ARG A 66 -3.90 17.92 5.01
CA ARG A 66 -3.80 19.06 5.92
C ARG A 66 -3.49 20.34 5.16
#